data_AF-A0A368FZK8-F1
#
_entry.id   AF-A0A368FZK8-F1
#
_cell.length_a   1.000
_cell.length_b   1.000
_cell.length_c   1.000
_cell.angle_alpha   90.00
_cell.angle_beta   90.00
_cell.angle_gamma   90.00
#
_symmetry.space_group_name_H-M   'P 1'
#
loop_
_entity.id
_entity.type
_entity.pdbx_description
1 polymer ?
#
loop_
_entity_poly.entity_id
_entity_poly.type
_entity_poly.pdbx_seq_one_letter_code
_entity_poly.pdbx_strand_id
1 'polypeptide(L)'
;MVSANFYQYEPALGGAYIMRVNAPPKPHTTESTMHFIARGPVQQKAHLFLPNIYEDITVKNLRGSFGQQVYLLLRVDITGTTNTELSMRLETSLQNLKFYGDGAGMQVTCLHYYDFTNVAQE
;
A
#
# COMPACT_ATOMS: atom_id res chain seq x y z
N MET A 1 -6.12 -15.19 0.79
CA MET A 1 -4.71 -14.79 1.07
C MET A 1 -4.64 -13.28 0.93
N VAL A 2 -3.88 -12.59 1.78
CA VAL A 2 -3.65 -11.12 1.68
C VAL A 2 -2.17 -10.88 1.41
N SER A 3 -1.84 -10.03 0.45
CA SER A 3 -0.46 -9.60 0.16
C SER A 3 -0.36 -8.08 0.10
N ALA A 4 0.76 -7.55 0.58
CA ALA A 4 1.13 -6.14 0.49
C ALA A 4 2.14 -5.97 -0.65
N ASN A 5 1.78 -5.21 -1.67
CA ASN A 5 2.58 -5.02 -2.88
C ASN A 5 2.75 -3.52 -3.17
N PHE A 6 3.89 -3.14 -3.75
CA PHE A 6 4.17 -1.77 -4.15
C PHE A 6 4.12 -1.62 -5.67
N TYR A 7 3.52 -0.53 -6.11
CA TYR A 7 3.37 -0.18 -7.53
C TYR A 7 3.76 1.26 -7.76
N GLN A 8 4.27 1.55 -8.95
CA GLN A 8 4.60 2.90 -9.39
C GLN A 8 3.84 3.28 -10.67
N TYR A 9 3.45 4.54 -10.74
CA TYR A 9 2.90 5.17 -11.94
C TYR A 9 3.95 6.05 -12.59
N GLU A 10 4.31 5.73 -13.83
CA GLU A 10 5.32 6.45 -14.60
C GLU A 10 4.94 6.52 -16.09
N PRO A 11 4.98 7.70 -16.72
CA PRO A 11 5.19 9.01 -16.11
C PRO A 11 3.94 9.48 -15.34
N ALA A 12 4.14 9.94 -14.11
CA ALA A 12 3.16 10.72 -13.37
C ALA A 12 3.26 12.19 -13.82
N LEU A 13 2.19 12.71 -14.42
CA LEU A 13 2.07 14.11 -14.83
C LEU A 13 1.22 14.91 -13.82
N GLY A 14 1.07 14.36 -12.62
CA GLY A 14 0.42 15.03 -11.52
C GLY A 14 1.23 16.23 -11.00
N GLY A 15 0.68 16.89 -10.00
CA GLY A 15 1.33 17.96 -9.27
C GLY A 15 0.81 18.02 -7.84
N ALA A 16 1.05 19.14 -7.16
CA ALA A 16 0.67 19.29 -5.76
C ALA A 16 -0.83 19.06 -5.47
N TYR A 17 -1.71 19.27 -6.45
CA TYR A 17 -3.16 19.18 -6.30
C TYR A 17 -3.83 18.13 -7.18
N ILE A 18 -3.23 17.81 -8.33
CA ILE A 18 -3.86 16.95 -9.34
C ILE A 18 -3.05 15.66 -9.39
N MET A 19 -3.71 14.53 -9.13
CA MET A 19 -3.19 13.22 -9.47
C MET A 19 -3.48 12.97 -10.96
N ARG A 20 -2.46 12.73 -11.78
CA ARG A 20 -2.63 12.44 -13.21
C ARG A 20 -1.67 11.35 -13.64
N VAL A 21 -2.22 10.15 -13.80
CA VAL A 21 -1.50 8.95 -14.23
C VAL A 21 -1.83 8.67 -15.70
N ASN A 22 -0.81 8.51 -16.54
CA ASN A 22 -0.99 8.29 -17.98
C ASN A 22 -0.91 6.81 -18.38
N ALA A 23 -0.49 5.94 -17.48
CA ALA A 23 -0.29 4.53 -17.73
C ALA A 23 -0.76 3.70 -16.52
N PRO A 24 -1.14 2.42 -16.74
CA PRO A 24 -1.41 1.49 -15.65
C PRO A 24 -0.21 1.37 -14.70
N PRO A 25 -0.47 1.09 -13.41
CA PRO A 25 0.59 0.92 -12.43
C PRO A 25 1.48 -0.28 -12.79
N LYS A 26 2.79 -0.12 -12.62
CA LYS A 26 3.77 -1.20 -12.77
C LYS A 26 4.28 -1.64 -11.39
N PRO A 27 4.65 -2.92 -11.20
CA PRO A 27 5.31 -3.35 -9.97
C PRO A 27 6.54 -2.47 -9.69
N HIS A 28 6.69 -2.01 -8.45
CA HIS A 28 7.76 -1.09 -8.08
C HIS A 28 9.16 -1.72 -8.20
N THR A 29 9.26 -3.01 -7.86
CA THR A 29 10.47 -3.79 -8.09
C THR A 29 10.07 -5.16 -8.63
N THR A 30 10.90 -5.69 -9.53
CA THR A 30 10.84 -7.07 -10.02
C THR A 30 11.95 -7.93 -9.42
N GLU A 31 12.84 -7.33 -8.63
CA GLU A 31 13.98 -7.99 -8.01
C GLU A 31 13.60 -8.68 -6.70
N SER A 32 14.45 -9.62 -6.27
CA SER A 32 14.27 -10.30 -4.99
C SER A 32 14.47 -9.31 -3.84
N THR A 33 13.41 -9.14 -3.04
CA THR A 33 13.45 -8.30 -1.84
C THR A 33 14.32 -8.94 -0.76
N MET A 34 15.37 -8.22 -0.35
CA MET A 34 16.15 -8.59 0.83
C MET A 34 15.25 -8.49 2.06
N HIS A 35 15.19 -9.57 2.84
CA HIS A 35 14.38 -9.60 4.05
C HIS A 35 15.14 -10.21 5.23
N PHE A 36 14.79 -9.74 6.42
CA PHE A 36 15.33 -10.23 7.68
C PHE A 36 14.20 -10.35 8.70
N ILE A 37 14.12 -11.47 9.42
CA ILE A 37 13.09 -11.70 10.43
C ILE A 37 13.74 -11.71 11.81
N ALA A 38 13.34 -10.76 12.65
CA ALA A 38 13.70 -10.72 14.07
C ALA A 38 12.57 -11.34 14.90
N ARG A 39 12.91 -12.34 15.73
CA ARG A 39 11.95 -13.01 16.61
C ARG A 39 12.31 -12.77 18.07
N GLY A 40 11.37 -12.25 18.83
CA GLY A 40 11.48 -12.10 20.27
C GLY A 40 10.26 -12.70 21.00
N PRO A 41 10.34 -12.83 22.34
CA PRO A 41 9.26 -13.41 23.13
C PRO A 41 7.98 -12.56 23.11
N VAL A 42 8.11 -11.24 22.96
CA VAL A 42 7.00 -10.27 23.00
C VAL A 42 6.51 -9.87 21.61
N GLN A 43 7.38 -9.92 20.60
CA GLN A 43 7.04 -9.51 19.24
C GLN A 43 7.92 -10.19 18.20
N GLN A 44 7.41 -10.27 16.97
CA GLN A 44 8.13 -10.68 15.79
C GLN A 44 8.09 -9.56 14.78
N LYS A 45 9.19 -9.35 14.06
CA LYS A 45 9.32 -8.33 13.04
C LYS A 45 9.89 -8.92 11.77
N ALA A 46 9.30 -8.58 10.63
CA ALA A 46 9.89 -8.79 9.32
C ALA A 46 10.33 -7.43 8.76
N HIS A 47 11.61 -7.34 8.42
CA HIS A 47 12.22 -6.19 7.78
C HIS A 47 12.37 -6.50 6.30
N LEU A 48 11.81 -5.65 5.44
CA LEU A 48 11.92 -5.75 3.99
C LEU A 48 12.63 -4.51 3.45
N PHE A 49 13.62 -4.73 2.60
CA PHE A 49 14.41 -3.69 1.97
C PHE A 49 14.18 -3.75 0.47
N LEU A 50 13.33 -2.84 -0.02
CA LEU A 50 13.10 -2.60 -1.43
C LEU A 50 13.88 -1.35 -1.86
N PRO A 51 14.12 -1.14 -3.17
CA PRO A 51 14.64 0.13 -3.64
C PRO A 51 13.79 1.28 -3.09
N ASN A 52 14.40 2.28 -2.45
CA ASN A 52 13.72 3.49 -1.95
C ASN A 52 12.59 3.26 -0.91
N ILE A 53 12.35 2.02 -0.46
CA ILE A 53 11.32 1.67 0.52
C ILE A 53 11.88 0.69 1.53
N TYR A 54 11.81 1.06 2.80
CA TYR A 54 11.99 0.14 3.92
C TYR A 54 10.64 -0.13 4.58
N GLU A 55 10.30 -1.41 4.72
CA GLU A 55 9.07 -1.87 5.36
C GLU A 55 9.40 -2.71 6.61
N ASP A 56 8.74 -2.41 7.73
CA ASP A 56 8.73 -3.20 8.95
C ASP A 56 7.31 -3.71 9.21
N ILE A 57 7.15 -5.03 9.20
CA ILE A 57 5.92 -5.74 9.55
C ILE A 57 6.09 -6.32 10.96
N THR A 58 5.37 -5.78 11.92
CA THR A 58 5.44 -6.21 13.33
C THR A 58 4.16 -6.92 13.76
N VAL A 59 4.31 -8.08 14.38
CA VAL A 59 3.23 -8.80 15.08
C VAL A 59 3.61 -8.95 16.55
N LYS A 60 2.70 -8.57 17.46
CA LYS A 60 2.92 -8.65 18.90
C LYS A 60 2.30 -9.93 19.47
N ASN A 61 3.08 -10.65 20.27
CA ASN A 61 2.64 -11.84 20.99
C ASN A 61 2.08 -11.44 22.37
N LEU A 62 1.06 -10.59 22.37
CA LEU A 62 0.41 -10.07 23.57
C LEU A 62 -1.09 -10.39 23.51
N ARG A 63 -1.74 -10.50 24.66
CA ARG A 63 -3.21 -10.65 24.71
C ARG A 63 -3.90 -9.29 24.51
N GLY A 64 -5.14 -9.33 24.04
CA GLY A 64 -5.96 -8.14 23.80
C GLY A 64 -5.79 -7.56 22.39
N SER A 65 -6.31 -6.35 22.18
CA SER A 65 -6.36 -5.69 20.86
C SER A 65 -4.99 -5.55 20.20
N PHE A 66 -3.93 -5.31 20.98
CA PHE A 66 -2.56 -5.17 20.48
C PHE A 66 -1.99 -6.46 19.83
N GLY A 67 -2.47 -7.64 20.23
CA GLY A 67 -2.08 -8.91 19.62
C GLY A 67 -2.92 -9.32 18.41
N GLN A 68 -4.00 -8.59 18.15
CA GLN A 68 -4.91 -8.85 17.03
C GLN A 68 -4.63 -7.94 15.82
N GLN A 69 -3.56 -7.14 15.88
CA GLN A 69 -3.17 -6.18 14.86
C GLN A 69 -1.83 -6.57 14.24
N VAL A 70 -1.74 -6.35 12.93
CA VAL A 70 -0.47 -6.32 12.21
C VAL A 70 -0.08 -4.86 12.06
N TYR A 71 1.11 -4.50 12.53
CA TYR A 71 1.64 -3.15 12.40
C TYR A 71 2.53 -3.08 11.16
N LEU A 72 2.27 -2.09 10.31
CA LEU A 72 3.07 -1.80 9.13
C LEU A 72 3.70 -0.43 9.31
N LEU A 73 5.02 -0.37 9.22
CA LEU A 73 5.78 0.87 9.17
C LEU A 73 6.51 0.93 7.84
N LEU A 74 6.29 2.03 7.12
CA LEU A 74 6.90 2.29 5.83
C LEU A 74 7.78 3.54 5.93
N ARG A 75 9.03 3.42 5.49
CA ARG A 75 9.92 4.54 5.23
C ARG A 75 10.15 4.60 3.72
N VAL A 76 9.71 5.68 3.10
CA VAL A 76 9.79 5.89 1.66
C VAL A 76 10.73 7.06 1.37
N ASP A 77 11.67 6.87 0.45
CA ASP A 77 12.61 7.90 -0.02
C ASP A 77 12.48 8.10 -1.53
N ILE A 78 11.71 9.11 -1.93
CA ILE A 78 11.48 9.44 -3.35
C ILE A 78 12.41 10.54 -3.87
N THR A 79 13.42 10.96 -3.11
CA THR A 79 14.24 12.14 -3.46
C THR A 79 15.01 11.98 -4.77
N GLY A 80 15.37 10.76 -5.14
CA GLY A 80 16.02 10.42 -6.41
C GLY A 80 15.06 10.11 -7.57
N THR A 81 13.75 10.25 -7.38
CA THR A 81 12.73 9.90 -8.39
C THR A 81 12.05 11.16 -8.94
N THR A 82 11.72 11.15 -10.23
CA THR A 82 11.06 12.28 -10.91
C THR A 82 9.88 11.77 -11.73
N ASN A 83 8.74 12.46 -11.67
CA ASN A 83 7.52 12.07 -12.37
C ASN A 83 7.08 10.63 -12.04
N THR A 84 7.17 10.28 -10.75
CA THR A 84 6.79 8.97 -10.22
C THR A 84 5.82 9.15 -9.06
N GLU A 85 4.68 8.47 -9.12
CA GLU A 85 3.79 8.30 -7.97
C GLU A 85 3.88 6.86 -7.47
N LEU A 86 4.18 6.68 -6.19
CA LEU A 86 4.27 5.37 -5.54
C LEU A 86 2.96 5.06 -4.81
N SER A 87 2.50 3.82 -4.93
CA SER A 87 1.33 3.31 -4.22
C SER A 87 1.62 1.96 -3.57
N MET A 88 1.07 1.78 -2.37
CA MET A 88 0.99 0.48 -1.72
C MET A 88 -0.42 -0.09 -1.94
N ARG A 89 -0.51 -1.36 -2.31
CA ARG A 89 -1.77 -2.06 -2.52
C ARG A 89 -1.82 -3.31 -1.65
N LEU A 90 -2.92 -3.46 -0.91
CA LEU A 90 -3.29 -4.70 -0.26
C LEU A 90 -4.17 -5.50 -1.23
N GLU A 91 -3.69 -6.67 -1.64
CA GLU A 91 -4.40 -7.56 -2.54
C GLU A 91 -4.97 -8.73 -1.75
N THR A 92 -6.20 -9.13 -2.07
CA THR A 92 -6.90 -10.16 -1.33
C THR A 92 -7.82 -10.97 -2.22
N SER A 93 -8.09 -12.21 -1.81
CA SER A 93 -9.03 -13.11 -2.48
C SER A 93 -10.48 -12.94 -1.99
N LEU A 94 -10.80 -11.87 -1.27
CA LEU A 94 -12.15 -11.59 -0.80
C LEU A 94 -13.06 -11.25 -1.99
N GLN A 95 -14.23 -11.88 -2.03
CA GLN A 95 -15.27 -11.59 -3.03
C GLN A 95 -16.15 -10.43 -2.56
N ASN A 96 -16.72 -9.67 -3.50
CA ASN A 96 -17.65 -8.55 -3.23
C ASN A 96 -17.06 -7.47 -2.31
N LEU A 97 -15.88 -6.96 -2.65
CA LEU A 97 -15.21 -5.90 -1.92
C LEU A 97 -16.05 -4.61 -1.91
N LYS A 98 -16.43 -4.18 -0.71
CA LYS A 98 -16.88 -2.80 -0.45
C LYS A 98 -15.71 -2.03 0.13
N PHE A 99 -15.54 -0.80 -0.32
CA PHE A 99 -14.50 0.09 0.16
C PHE A 99 -15.11 1.10 1.12
N TYR A 100 -14.35 1.47 2.14
CA TYR A 100 -14.75 2.47 3.11
C TYR A 100 -13.58 3.42 3.34
N GLY A 101 -13.87 4.70 3.40
CA GLY A 101 -12.90 5.74 3.75
C GLY A 101 -13.46 6.58 4.88
N ASP A 102 -12.60 7.12 5.72
CA ASP A 102 -13.00 8.04 6.76
C ASP A 102 -13.00 9.50 6.25
N GLY A 103 -13.96 10.28 6.75
CA GLY A 103 -13.94 11.73 6.67
C GLY A 103 -13.25 12.30 7.91
N ALA A 104 -11.96 12.66 7.78
CA ALA A 104 -11.17 13.30 8.83
C ALA A 104 -11.16 12.56 10.18
N GLY A 105 -11.21 11.23 10.16
CA GLY A 105 -11.21 10.37 11.35
C GLY A 105 -12.53 10.38 12.15
N MET A 106 -13.59 11.03 11.66
CA MET A 106 -14.86 11.16 12.39
C MET A 106 -15.92 10.15 11.96
N GLN A 107 -16.10 9.99 10.64
CA GLN A 107 -17.16 9.15 10.09
C GLN A 107 -16.60 8.25 8.99
N VAL A 108 -16.98 6.98 9.00
CA VAL A 108 -16.66 6.02 7.95
C VAL A 108 -17.79 6.01 6.92
N THR A 109 -17.45 6.24 5.65
CA THR A 109 -18.41 6.28 4.54
C THR A 109 -18.09 5.19 3.53
N CYS A 110 -19.13 4.54 2.99
CA CYS A 110 -18.98 3.55 1.92
C CYS A 110 -18.62 4.26 0.61
N LEU A 111 -17.57 3.78 -0.06
CA LEU A 111 -17.09 4.29 -1.33
C LEU A 111 -17.49 3.34 -2.46
N HIS A 112 -17.84 3.93 -3.61
CA HIS A 112 -18.14 3.20 -4.83
C HIS A 112 -17.00 3.39 -5.83
N TYR A 113 -16.48 2.27 -6.33
CA TYR A 113 -15.56 2.29 -7.45
C TYR A 113 -16.36 2.49 -8.74
N TYR A 114 -16.00 3.52 -9.50
CA TYR A 114 -16.57 3.80 -10.81
C TYR A 114 -15.49 3.56 -11.87
N ASP A 115 -15.78 2.65 -12.79
CA ASP A 115 -14.94 2.46 -13.96
C ASP A 115 -15.40 3.42 -15.07
N PHE A 116 -14.68 4.53 -15.21
CA PHE A 116 -15.03 5.57 -16.17
C PHE A 116 -14.77 5.17 -17.63
N THR A 117 -14.15 4.02 -17.91
CA THR A 117 -13.96 3.55 -19.30
C THR A 117 -15.25 3.13 -19.99
N ASN A 118 -16.37 2.99 -19.26
CA ASN A 118 -17.68 2.59 -19.82
C ASN A 118 -18.64 3.75 -20.08
N VAL A 119 -18.27 5.00 -19.79
CA VAL A 119 -19.19 6.16 -19.88
C VAL A 119 -19.17 6.83 -21.26
N ALA A 120 -18.35 6.36 -22.21
CA ALA A 120 -18.18 6.94 -23.54
C ALA A 120 -18.94 6.18 -24.67
N GLN A 121 -19.93 5.35 -24.33
CA GLN A 121 -20.71 4.55 -25.31
C GLN A 121 -22.21 4.89 -25.38
N GLU A 122 -22.62 6.10 -24.98
CA GLU A 122 -23.96 6.64 -25.28
C GLU A 122 -23.90 7.94 -26.09
#